data_AF-A0A965HME2-F1
#
_entry.id   AF-A0A965HME2-F1
#
_cell.length_a   1.000
_cell.length_b   1.000
_cell.length_c   1.000
_cell.angle_alpha   90.00
_cell.angle_beta   90.00
_cell.angle_gamma   90.00
#
_symmetry.space_group_name_H-M   'P 1'
#
loop_
_entity.id
_entity.type
_entity.pdbx_description
1 polymer ?
#
loop_
_entity_poly.entity_id
_entity_poly.type
_entity_poly.pdbx_seq_one_letter_code
_entity_poly.pdbx_strand_id
1 'polypeptide(L)'
;MNLRKVFCLLIVLAMASLHSGIAWAVEKRPKAILYIAAEPLKYPATKTVDQVDDYHGTKEAKAVLTGQIQDAQALFNLRNLIQADKLSAPDLQALRKLLAALGLDAGLGEVIAAYAMSPGFGRAADLLLVPGFDQATYQRLERYVIVLPQRSALNVNTASAELLHAYLPGLDVAAAQLLIKRREEQAFSNLDALKAKLSGADEL
;
A
#
# COMPACT_ATOMS: atom_id res chain seq x y z
N MET A 1 -32.66 -4.91 -21.16
CA MET A 1 -31.58 -5.87 -21.52
C MET A 1 -30.26 -5.23 -21.11
N ASN A 2 -29.63 -5.72 -20.04
CA ASN A 2 -28.71 -4.92 -19.21
C ASN A 2 -27.23 -5.24 -19.52
N LEU A 3 -26.48 -4.23 -19.97
CA LEU A 3 -25.09 -4.27 -20.45
C LEU A 3 -24.03 -4.73 -19.44
N ARG A 4 -24.42 -4.99 -18.18
CA ARG A 4 -23.52 -5.47 -17.12
C ARG A 4 -23.10 -6.93 -17.26
N LYS A 5 -23.78 -7.73 -18.08
CA LYS A 5 -23.44 -9.17 -18.24
C LYS A 5 -22.40 -9.46 -19.32
N VAL A 6 -22.13 -8.52 -20.24
CA VAL A 6 -21.22 -8.78 -21.37
C VAL A 6 -19.75 -8.53 -21.00
N PHE A 7 -19.47 -7.72 -19.97
CA PHE A 7 -18.08 -7.39 -19.59
C PHE A 7 -17.41 -8.43 -18.67
N CYS A 8 -18.18 -9.37 -18.10
CA CYS A 8 -17.62 -10.45 -17.27
C CYS A 8 -17.06 -11.64 -18.08
N LEU A 9 -17.32 -11.70 -19.39
CA LEU A 9 -16.97 -12.87 -20.20
C LEU A 9 -15.67 -12.71 -21.02
N LEU A 10 -15.09 -11.50 -21.09
CA LEU A 10 -13.93 -11.23 -21.96
C LEU A 10 -12.56 -11.38 -21.28
N ILE A 11 -12.49 -11.57 -19.96
CA ILE A 11 -11.22 -11.84 -19.27
C ILE A 11 -10.95 -13.35 -19.12
N VAL A 12 -11.93 -14.22 -19.41
CA VAL A 12 -11.80 -15.67 -19.23
C VAL A 12 -11.25 -16.39 -20.47
N LEU A 13 -11.14 -15.74 -21.64
CA LEU A 13 -10.81 -16.47 -22.88
C LEU A 13 -9.36 -16.37 -23.40
N ALA A 14 -8.46 -15.67 -22.72
CA ALA A 14 -7.06 -15.59 -23.16
C ALA A 14 -6.11 -15.82 -22.00
N MET A 15 -6.09 -17.07 -21.51
CA MET A 15 -4.94 -17.81 -20.94
C MET A 15 -5.46 -19.20 -20.56
N ALA A 16 -5.96 -19.91 -21.57
CA ALA A 16 -6.03 -21.35 -21.49
C ALA A 16 -4.59 -21.87 -21.37
N SER A 17 -4.35 -22.73 -20.38
CA SER A 17 -3.08 -23.36 -20.01
C SER A 17 -2.23 -22.57 -19.01
N LEU A 18 -2.65 -22.53 -17.74
CA LEU A 18 -1.86 -23.04 -16.61
C LEU A 18 -2.66 -22.96 -15.29
N HIS A 19 -2.91 -24.16 -14.74
CA HIS A 19 -3.24 -24.54 -13.35
C HIS A 19 -4.36 -23.81 -12.57
N SER A 20 -5.33 -24.65 -12.21
CA SER A 20 -6.62 -24.49 -11.51
C SER A 20 -6.60 -23.92 -10.09
N GLY A 21 -5.53 -23.25 -9.64
CA GLY A 21 -5.43 -22.68 -8.29
C GLY A 21 -5.94 -21.23 -8.16
N ILE A 22 -5.91 -20.47 -9.25
CA ILE A 22 -6.14 -19.00 -9.20
C ILE A 22 -7.64 -18.66 -9.13
N ALA A 23 -8.51 -19.52 -9.67
CA ALA A 23 -9.94 -19.27 -9.75
C ALA A 23 -10.64 -19.27 -8.37
N TRP A 24 -10.14 -20.03 -7.39
CA TRP A 24 -10.79 -20.15 -6.08
C TRP A 24 -10.57 -18.92 -5.16
N ALA A 25 -9.43 -18.24 -5.29
CA ALA A 25 -9.06 -17.12 -4.41
C ALA A 25 -9.88 -15.84 -4.68
N VAL A 26 -10.43 -15.68 -5.88
CA VAL A 26 -11.21 -14.51 -6.29
C VAL A 26 -12.64 -14.53 -5.73
N GLU A 27 -13.20 -15.71 -5.47
CA GLU A 27 -14.64 -15.85 -5.17
C GLU A 27 -15.01 -15.54 -3.71
N LYS A 28 -14.07 -15.63 -2.75
CA LYS A 28 -14.40 -15.47 -1.31
C LYS A 28 -14.05 -14.14 -0.65
N ARG A 29 -13.39 -13.18 -1.33
CA ARG A 29 -13.06 -11.87 -0.75
C ARG A 29 -13.16 -10.73 -1.77
N PRO A 30 -14.30 -10.03 -1.87
CA PRO A 30 -14.51 -8.99 -2.89
C PRO A 30 -13.69 -7.69 -2.69
N LYS A 31 -12.64 -7.70 -1.86
CA LYS A 31 -11.75 -6.54 -1.60
C LYS A 31 -10.26 -6.84 -1.77
N ALA A 32 -9.88 -8.06 -2.15
CA ALA A 32 -8.47 -8.39 -2.38
C ALA A 32 -8.10 -8.14 -3.85
N ILE A 33 -7.58 -6.96 -4.15
CA ILE A 33 -6.87 -6.74 -5.42
C ILE A 33 -5.50 -7.41 -5.27
N LEU A 34 -5.33 -8.58 -5.88
CA LEU A 34 -4.07 -9.30 -5.92
C LEU A 34 -3.18 -8.65 -6.99
N TYR A 35 -2.21 -7.83 -6.57
CA TYR A 35 -1.17 -7.33 -7.45
C TYR A 35 0.10 -8.13 -7.18
N ILE A 36 0.45 -9.05 -8.08
CA ILE A 36 1.74 -9.75 -8.03
C ILE A 36 2.71 -8.95 -8.90
N ALA A 37 3.53 -8.10 -8.28
CA ALA A 37 4.74 -7.56 -8.89
C ALA A 37 5.92 -8.42 -8.45
N ALA A 38 6.60 -9.04 -9.40
CA ALA A 38 7.76 -9.88 -9.17
C ALA A 38 9.00 -9.01 -8.94
N GLU A 39 9.18 -8.51 -7.72
CA GLU A 39 10.47 -8.02 -7.21
C GLU A 39 10.67 -8.52 -5.78
N PRO A 40 11.85 -9.07 -5.41
CA PRO A 40 12.07 -9.64 -4.09
C PRO A 40 12.25 -8.53 -3.05
N LEU A 41 11.16 -8.14 -2.39
CA LEU A 41 11.24 -7.29 -1.21
C LEU A 41 11.90 -8.08 -0.06
N LYS A 42 13.14 -7.71 0.27
CA LYS A 42 13.80 -8.09 1.53
C LYS A 42 13.04 -7.43 2.68
N TYR A 43 12.67 -8.21 3.71
CA TYR A 43 12.43 -7.90 5.15
C TYR A 43 11.28 -8.76 5.72
N PRO A 44 11.28 -9.14 7.02
CA PRO A 44 10.69 -10.41 7.44
C PRO A 44 9.26 -10.27 7.97
N ALA A 45 8.35 -11.04 7.38
CA ALA A 45 7.21 -11.64 8.08
C ALA A 45 6.94 -13.02 7.45
N THR A 46 7.56 -14.05 8.02
CA THR A 46 7.41 -15.44 7.56
C THR A 46 6.05 -15.99 7.98
N LYS A 47 5.14 -16.16 7.01
CA LYS A 47 4.16 -17.25 7.09
C LYS A 47 4.51 -18.25 6.00
N THR A 48 5.13 -19.35 6.40
CA THR A 48 5.26 -20.55 5.59
C THR A 48 3.84 -21.11 5.38
N VAL A 49 3.39 -21.19 4.13
CA VAL A 49 2.20 -21.98 3.80
C VAL A 49 2.70 -23.41 3.65
N ASP A 50 2.68 -24.16 4.74
CA ASP A 50 2.95 -25.59 4.71
C ASP A 50 1.66 -26.33 4.30
N GLN A 51 1.81 -27.15 3.26
CA GLN A 51 0.85 -28.10 2.68
C GLN A 51 -0.23 -27.53 1.74
N VAL A 52 -0.04 -27.85 0.45
CA VAL A 52 -1.11 -28.08 -0.50
C VAL A 52 -1.37 -29.59 -0.47
N ASP A 53 -2.55 -30.02 0.00
CA ASP A 53 -2.92 -31.44 -0.05
C ASP A 53 -3.17 -31.85 -1.51
N ASP A 54 -2.52 -32.94 -1.90
CA ASP A 54 -2.38 -33.44 -3.28
C ASP A 54 -3.73 -33.75 -3.96
N TYR A 55 -3.93 -33.21 -5.17
CA TYR A 55 -4.92 -33.71 -6.13
C TYR A 55 -4.26 -34.80 -6.99
N HIS A 56 -4.95 -35.94 -7.15
CA HIS A 56 -4.41 -37.18 -7.69
C HIS A 56 -3.68 -37.07 -9.04
N GLY A 57 -2.46 -37.64 -9.07
CA GLY A 57 -1.99 -38.44 -10.21
C GLY A 57 -1.16 -37.72 -11.26
N THR A 58 0.10 -37.41 -10.93
CA THR A 58 1.32 -37.74 -11.70
C THR A 58 2.52 -37.41 -10.81
N LYS A 59 3.69 -38.00 -11.06
CA LYS A 59 4.92 -37.70 -10.29
C LYS A 59 5.37 -36.26 -10.56
N GLU A 60 4.78 -35.30 -9.87
CA GLU A 60 5.10 -33.88 -10.04
C GLU A 60 6.00 -33.39 -8.90
N ALA A 61 7.05 -32.67 -9.28
CA ALA A 61 8.00 -32.09 -8.36
C ALA A 61 7.27 -31.26 -7.30
N LYS A 62 7.60 -31.48 -6.03
CA LYS A 62 7.16 -30.61 -4.93
C LYS A 62 7.65 -29.18 -5.22
N ALA A 63 6.77 -28.33 -5.73
CA ALA A 63 7.04 -26.91 -5.88
C ALA A 63 6.63 -26.20 -4.58
N VAL A 64 7.60 -25.58 -3.90
CA VAL A 64 7.34 -24.71 -2.74
C VAL A 64 7.21 -23.28 -3.25
N LEU A 65 6.02 -22.69 -3.11
CA LEU A 65 5.79 -21.28 -3.39
C LEU A 65 5.99 -20.47 -2.11
N THR A 66 6.97 -19.58 -2.09
CA THR A 66 7.18 -18.60 -1.02
C THR A 66 6.74 -17.22 -1.49
N GLY A 67 6.08 -16.46 -0.62
CA GLY A 67 5.60 -15.12 -0.94
C GLY A 67 5.20 -14.35 0.33
N GLN A 68 5.07 -13.04 0.21
CA GLN A 68 4.62 -12.15 1.28
C GLN A 68 3.32 -11.46 0.86
N ILE A 69 2.41 -11.28 1.82
CA ILE A 69 1.19 -10.48 1.63
C ILE A 69 1.38 -9.21 2.43
N GLN A 70 1.45 -8.07 1.75
CA GLN A 70 1.51 -6.76 2.35
C GLN A 70 0.20 -6.01 2.11
N ASP A 71 -0.28 -5.30 3.13
CA ASP A 71 -1.40 -4.39 2.98
C ASP A 71 -0.97 -3.13 2.21
N ALA A 72 -1.42 -3.02 0.96
CA ALA A 72 -1.11 -1.87 0.10
C ALA A 72 -1.69 -0.54 0.64
N GLN A 73 -2.74 -0.59 1.46
CA GLN A 73 -3.32 0.60 2.09
C GLN A 73 -2.53 1.06 3.32
N ALA A 74 -1.49 0.32 3.72
CA ALA A 74 -0.54 0.73 4.75
C ALA A 74 0.47 1.77 4.25
N LEU A 75 0.55 2.01 2.94
CA LEU A 75 1.50 2.92 2.28
C LEU A 75 0.81 4.22 1.86
N PHE A 76 1.60 5.29 1.66
CA PHE A 76 1.11 6.54 1.09
C PHE A 76 0.72 6.31 -0.37
N ASN A 77 -0.56 6.37 -0.68
CA ASN A 77 -1.04 6.29 -2.05
C ASN A 77 -0.87 7.65 -2.74
N LEU A 78 0.08 7.77 -3.67
CA LEU A 78 0.36 9.01 -4.41
C LEU A 78 -0.84 9.50 -5.22
N ARG A 79 -1.80 8.63 -5.56
CA ARG A 79 -3.08 9.03 -6.16
C ARG A 79 -3.90 9.95 -5.24
N ASN A 80 -3.68 9.88 -3.92
CA ASN A 80 -4.31 10.76 -2.94
C ASN A 80 -3.87 12.23 -3.08
N LEU A 81 -2.78 12.54 -3.79
CA LEU A 81 -2.45 13.94 -4.06
C LEU A 81 -3.50 14.62 -4.95
N ILE A 82 -4.29 13.87 -5.73
CA ILE A 82 -5.24 14.43 -6.68
C ILE A 82 -6.68 14.12 -6.24
N GLN A 83 -7.47 15.16 -5.95
CA GLN A 83 -8.88 15.09 -5.59
C GLN A 83 -9.72 15.92 -6.57
N ALA A 84 -10.63 15.27 -7.31
CA ALA A 84 -11.48 15.94 -8.29
C ALA A 84 -10.67 16.87 -9.23
N ASP A 85 -9.59 16.31 -9.81
CA ASP A 85 -8.65 16.99 -10.71
C ASP A 85 -7.90 18.18 -10.12
N LYS A 86 -7.90 18.32 -8.79
CA LYS A 86 -7.17 19.35 -8.06
C LYS A 86 -6.19 18.74 -7.07
N LEU A 87 -5.15 19.48 -6.73
CA LEU A 87 -4.21 19.10 -5.68
C LEU A 87 -4.89 19.11 -4.31
N SER A 88 -4.83 17.99 -3.61
CA SER A 88 -5.30 17.85 -2.23
C SER A 88 -4.27 18.45 -1.28
N ALA A 89 -4.59 19.62 -0.72
CA ALA A 89 -3.78 20.28 0.30
C ALA A 89 -3.44 19.38 1.52
N PRO A 90 -4.39 18.62 2.12
CA PRO A 90 -4.04 17.78 3.27
C PRO A 90 -3.10 16.63 2.90
N ASP A 91 -3.29 16.00 1.73
CA ASP A 91 -2.42 14.90 1.30
C ASP A 91 -1.01 15.41 0.92
N LEU A 92 -0.92 16.61 0.32
CA LEU A 92 0.36 17.27 0.08
C LEU A 92 1.10 17.58 1.39
N GLN A 93 0.38 18.08 2.40
CA GLN A 93 0.97 18.35 3.71
C GLN A 93 1.47 17.06 4.37
N ALA A 94 0.70 15.96 4.29
CA ALA A 94 1.13 14.66 4.78
C ALA A 94 2.38 14.16 4.05
N LEU A 95 2.44 14.29 2.72
CA LEU A 95 3.63 13.91 1.95
C LEU A 95 4.87 14.71 2.36
N ARG A 96 4.74 16.04 2.55
CA ARG A 96 5.85 16.88 3.02
C ARG A 96 6.39 16.44 4.37
N LYS A 97 5.50 16.08 5.31
CA LYS A 97 5.89 15.54 6.61
C LYS A 97 6.60 14.19 6.49
N LEU A 98 6.09 13.30 5.64
CA LEU A 98 6.75 12.02 5.36
C LEU A 98 8.17 12.25 4.83
N LEU A 99 8.34 13.11 3.83
CA LEU A 99 9.64 13.46 3.27
C LEU A 99 10.59 14.00 4.36
N ALA A 100 10.12 14.94 5.17
CA ALA A 100 10.90 15.49 6.28
C ALA A 100 11.30 14.42 7.31
N ALA A 101 10.38 13.50 7.67
CA ALA A 101 10.66 12.40 8.58
C ALA A 101 11.71 11.41 8.03
N LEU A 102 11.82 11.29 6.71
CA LEU A 102 12.82 10.48 6.01
C LEU A 102 14.14 11.23 5.76
N GLY A 103 14.27 12.48 6.24
CA GLY A 103 15.42 13.33 5.98
C GLY A 103 15.57 13.73 4.51
N LEU A 104 14.46 13.80 3.78
CA LEU A 104 14.37 14.27 2.40
C LEU A 104 13.86 15.72 2.37
N ASP A 105 14.15 16.43 1.28
CA ASP A 105 13.62 17.78 1.09
C ASP A 105 12.09 17.75 0.95
N ALA A 106 11.40 18.49 1.81
CA ALA A 106 9.95 18.62 1.77
C ALA A 106 9.45 19.29 0.47
N GLY A 107 10.27 20.12 -0.18
CA GLY A 107 9.93 20.77 -1.45
C GLY A 107 9.72 19.78 -2.60
N LEU A 108 10.23 18.56 -2.49
CA LEU A 108 9.95 17.48 -3.46
C LEU A 108 8.46 17.11 -3.50
N GLY A 109 7.69 17.39 -2.44
CA GLY A 109 6.26 17.09 -2.40
C GLY A 109 5.48 17.76 -3.53
N GLU A 110 5.80 19.02 -3.81
CA GLU A 110 5.22 19.82 -4.89
C GLU A 110 5.57 19.25 -6.26
N VAL A 111 6.82 18.83 -6.43
CA VAL A 111 7.29 18.24 -7.69
C VAL A 111 6.59 16.91 -7.93
N ILE A 112 6.50 16.05 -6.92
CA ILE A 112 5.75 14.79 -6.98
C ILE A 112 4.28 15.05 -7.32
N ALA A 113 3.64 16.03 -6.70
CA ALA A 113 2.25 16.37 -6.97
C ALA A 113 2.01 16.81 -8.41
N ALA A 114 2.92 17.62 -8.98
CA ALA A 114 2.84 18.03 -10.38
C ALA A 114 2.94 16.81 -11.32
N TYR A 115 3.83 15.88 -11.03
CA TYR A 115 4.01 14.66 -11.83
C TYR A 115 2.88 13.64 -11.63
N ALA A 116 2.26 13.58 -10.46
CA ALA A 116 1.12 12.70 -10.19
C ALA A 116 -0.12 13.02 -11.06
N MET A 117 -0.21 14.25 -11.60
CA MET A 117 -1.23 14.65 -12.57
C MET A 117 -0.88 14.25 -14.01
N SER A 118 0.36 13.86 -14.29
CA SER A 118 0.83 13.58 -15.64
C SER A 118 0.33 12.22 -16.15
N PRO A 119 -0.03 12.10 -17.44
CA PRO A 119 -0.29 10.81 -18.06
C PRO A 119 0.91 9.86 -17.90
N GLY A 120 0.66 8.61 -17.54
CA GLY A 120 1.71 7.60 -17.38
C GLY A 120 2.30 7.47 -15.97
N PHE A 121 1.94 8.36 -15.02
CA PHE A 121 2.29 8.17 -13.61
C PHE A 121 1.42 7.08 -12.98
N GLY A 122 1.93 5.84 -12.98
CA GLY A 122 1.18 4.64 -12.63
C GLY A 122 1.82 3.76 -11.56
N ARG A 123 3.11 3.98 -11.25
CA ARG A 123 3.88 3.19 -10.28
C ARG A 123 4.78 4.11 -9.44
N ALA A 124 5.17 3.64 -8.26
CA ALA A 124 6.12 4.35 -7.41
C ALA A 124 7.47 4.58 -8.13
N ALA A 125 7.96 3.61 -8.90
CA ALA A 125 9.20 3.71 -9.66
C ALA A 125 9.22 4.86 -10.68
N ASP A 126 8.06 5.36 -11.11
CA ASP A 126 7.97 6.49 -12.03
C ASP A 126 8.44 7.81 -11.36
N LEU A 127 8.66 7.81 -10.04
CA LEU A 127 9.34 8.89 -9.32
C LEU A 127 10.77 9.14 -9.82
N LEU A 128 11.46 8.15 -10.38
CA LEU A 128 12.78 8.33 -10.98
C LEU A 128 12.76 9.24 -12.22
N LEU A 129 11.57 9.53 -12.77
CA LEU A 129 11.38 10.47 -13.88
C LEU A 129 11.15 11.91 -13.39
N VAL A 130 11.01 12.09 -12.07
CA VAL A 130 10.72 13.39 -11.43
C VAL A 130 12.03 14.15 -11.22
N PRO A 131 12.16 15.41 -11.67
CA PRO A 131 13.33 16.24 -11.42
C PRO A 131 13.64 16.33 -9.92
N GLY A 132 14.90 16.12 -9.57
CA GLY A 132 15.34 16.09 -8.17
C GLY A 132 15.26 14.73 -7.49
N PHE A 133 14.71 13.70 -8.16
CA PHE A 133 14.80 12.31 -7.70
C PHE A 133 16.01 11.61 -8.32
N ASP A 134 16.97 11.25 -7.47
CA ASP A 134 17.99 10.27 -7.80
C ASP A 134 17.64 8.89 -7.21
N GLN A 135 18.45 7.89 -7.55
CA GLN A 135 18.26 6.52 -7.06
C GLN A 135 18.28 6.44 -5.52
N ALA A 136 19.15 7.23 -4.86
CA ALA A 136 19.30 7.21 -3.42
C ALA A 136 18.05 7.78 -2.71
N THR A 137 17.49 8.87 -3.24
CA THR A 137 16.26 9.50 -2.77
C THR A 137 15.08 8.56 -2.98
N TYR A 138 14.98 7.94 -4.16
CA TYR A 138 13.94 6.96 -4.45
C TYR A 138 14.00 5.76 -3.49
N GLN A 139 15.18 5.16 -3.24
CA GLN A 139 15.34 4.03 -2.31
C GLN A 139 14.94 4.34 -0.86
N ARG A 140 15.03 5.61 -0.44
CA ARG A 140 14.54 6.04 0.87
C ARG A 140 13.02 6.10 0.91
N LEU A 141 12.38 6.51 -0.19
CA LEU A 141 10.95 6.73 -0.26
C LEU A 141 10.14 5.49 -0.69
N GLU A 142 10.72 4.60 -1.51
CA GLU A 142 10.02 3.49 -2.19
C GLU A 142 9.27 2.56 -1.24
N ARG A 143 9.75 2.43 0.00
CA ARG A 143 9.13 1.59 1.05
C ARG A 143 7.91 2.22 1.71
N TYR A 144 7.61 3.49 1.44
CA TYR A 144 6.56 4.26 2.08
C TYR A 144 5.46 4.70 1.12
N VAL A 145 5.66 4.55 -0.19
CA VAL A 145 4.74 5.08 -1.21
C VAL A 145 4.27 4.00 -2.17
N ILE A 146 3.08 4.19 -2.72
CA ILE A 146 2.49 3.34 -3.76
C ILE A 146 1.61 4.18 -4.67
N VAL A 147 1.27 3.67 -5.86
CA VAL A 147 0.24 4.24 -6.72
C VAL A 147 -0.88 3.21 -6.84
N LEU A 148 -2.06 3.50 -6.28
CA LEU A 148 -3.25 2.67 -6.48
C LEU A 148 -4.17 3.27 -7.56
N PRO A 149 -5.04 2.45 -8.20
CA PRO A 149 -5.94 2.94 -9.24
C PRO A 149 -6.92 4.01 -8.77
N GLN A 150 -7.29 3.99 -7.49
CA GLN A 150 -8.19 4.96 -6.86
C GLN A 150 -7.57 5.53 -5.59
N ARG A 151 -8.08 6.68 -5.15
CA ARG A 151 -7.77 7.22 -3.82
C ARG A 151 -8.15 6.22 -2.73
N SER A 152 -7.37 6.18 -1.67
CA SER A 152 -7.58 5.25 -0.55
C SER A 152 -7.18 5.88 0.77
N ALA A 153 -7.96 5.62 1.83
CA ALA A 153 -7.54 5.96 3.18
C ALA A 153 -6.35 5.09 3.62
N LEU A 154 -5.47 5.67 4.45
CA LEU A 154 -4.38 4.95 5.10
C LEU A 154 -4.95 3.98 6.14
N ASN A 155 -4.53 2.72 6.09
CA ASN A 155 -4.85 1.76 7.14
C ASN A 155 -3.92 1.96 8.34
N VAL A 156 -4.42 2.67 9.36
CA VAL A 156 -3.69 2.98 10.59
C VAL A 156 -3.26 1.76 11.40
N ASN A 157 -3.88 0.60 11.20
CA ASN A 157 -3.52 -0.64 11.89
C ASN A 157 -2.26 -1.29 11.31
N THR A 158 -1.87 -0.95 10.08
CA THR A 158 -0.73 -1.55 9.37
C THR A 158 0.32 -0.51 8.96
N ALA A 159 -0.03 0.77 8.88
CA ALA A 159 0.87 1.86 8.51
C ALA A 159 2.12 1.98 9.40
N SER A 160 3.24 2.45 8.86
CA SER A 160 4.47 2.68 9.63
C SER A 160 4.38 3.91 10.54
N ALA A 161 5.35 4.09 11.45
CA ALA A 161 5.36 5.23 12.37
C ALA A 161 5.47 6.56 11.62
N GLU A 162 6.30 6.59 10.57
CA GLU A 162 6.51 7.74 9.69
C GLU A 162 5.23 8.12 8.95
N LEU A 163 4.45 7.14 8.50
CA LEU A 163 3.17 7.39 7.85
C LEU A 163 2.08 7.84 8.82
N LEU A 164 2.07 7.28 10.04
CA LEU A 164 1.19 7.77 11.11
C LEU A 164 1.51 9.21 11.48
N HIS A 165 2.79 9.54 11.69
CA HIS A 165 3.28 10.91 11.92
C HIS A 165 2.89 11.87 10.78
N ALA A 166 3.01 11.42 9.54
CA ALA A 166 2.67 12.21 8.37
C ALA A 166 1.17 12.54 8.29
N TYR A 167 0.30 11.54 8.52
CA TYR A 167 -1.15 11.68 8.35
C TYR A 167 -1.89 12.18 9.59
N LEU A 168 -1.35 12.03 10.79
CA LEU A 168 -2.00 12.44 12.05
C LEU A 168 -1.41 13.77 12.53
N PRO A 169 -2.17 14.88 12.46
CA PRO A 169 -1.70 16.18 12.97
C PRO A 169 -1.36 16.10 14.46
N GLY A 170 -0.28 16.78 14.88
CA GLY A 170 0.15 16.83 16.28
C GLY A 170 0.92 15.60 16.78
N LEU A 171 0.90 14.48 16.04
CA LEU A 171 1.60 13.28 16.44
C LEU A 171 3.07 13.34 16.03
N ASP A 172 4.02 13.27 16.96
CA ASP A 172 5.44 13.11 16.64
C ASP A 172 5.80 11.63 16.35
N VAL A 173 7.04 11.38 15.91
CA VAL A 173 7.48 10.02 15.56
C VAL A 173 7.56 9.11 16.80
N ALA A 174 7.89 9.65 17.98
CA ALA A 174 8.01 8.87 19.21
C ALA A 174 6.64 8.39 19.72
N ALA A 175 5.65 9.27 19.72
CA ALA A 175 4.27 8.98 20.00
C ALA A 175 3.68 8.02 18.95
N ALA A 176 4.05 8.16 17.67
CA ALA A 176 3.67 7.20 16.63
C ALA A 176 4.21 5.78 16.92
N GLN A 177 5.46 5.65 17.38
CA GLN A 177 6.00 4.36 17.81
C GLN A 177 5.25 3.78 19.02
N LEU A 178 4.85 4.62 19.97
CA LEU A 178 4.03 4.18 21.10
C LEU A 178 2.65 3.67 20.64
N LEU A 179 2.03 4.32 19.65
CA LEU A 179 0.78 3.85 19.05
C LEU A 179 0.93 2.50 18.35
N ILE A 180 2.07 2.26 17.69
CA ILE A 180 2.36 0.95 17.07
C ILE A 180 2.39 -0.14 18.13
N LYS A 181 3.09 0.08 19.26
CA LYS A 181 3.09 -0.88 20.38
C LYS A 181 1.68 -1.13 20.89
N ARG A 182 0.87 -0.08 21.06
CA ARG A 182 -0.52 -0.20 21.54
C ARG A 182 -1.45 -0.93 20.57
N ARG A 183 -1.25 -0.84 19.24
CA ARG A 183 -2.08 -1.58 18.27
C ARG A 183 -1.68 -3.04 18.13
N GLU A 184 -0.43 -3.40 18.46
CA GLU A 184 0.00 -4.80 18.56
C GLU A 184 -0.74 -5.53 19.68
N GLU A 185 -1.03 -4.83 20.78
CA GLU A 185 -1.87 -5.34 21.86
C GLU A 185 -3.36 -5.39 21.47
N GLN A 186 -3.87 -4.31 20.86
CA GLN A 186 -5.26 -4.24 20.41
C GLN A 186 -5.42 -3.29 19.22
N ALA A 187 -5.78 -3.88 18.06
CA ALA A 187 -6.08 -3.13 16.85
C ALA A 187 -7.20 -2.10 17.08
N PHE A 188 -7.12 -0.95 16.39
CA PHE A 188 -8.15 0.08 16.46
C PHE A 188 -9.38 -0.37 15.67
N SER A 189 -10.53 -0.40 16.34
CA SER A 189 -11.81 -0.81 15.76
C SER A 189 -12.50 0.32 14.98
N ASN A 190 -12.24 1.58 15.33
CA ASN A 190 -12.79 2.77 14.66
C ASN A 190 -11.91 4.03 14.92
N LEU A 191 -12.26 5.13 14.26
CA LEU A 191 -11.54 6.41 14.38
C LEU A 191 -11.64 7.03 15.78
N ASP A 192 -12.72 6.78 16.51
CA ASP A 192 -12.90 7.33 17.87
C ASP A 192 -11.96 6.65 18.87
N ALA A 193 -11.75 5.33 18.73
CA ALA A 193 -10.77 4.58 19.52
C ALA A 193 -9.33 5.04 19.24
N LEU A 194 -9.03 5.44 18.01
CA LEU A 194 -7.75 6.08 17.67
C LEU A 194 -7.63 7.45 18.32
N LYS A 195 -8.63 8.33 18.18
CA LYS A 195 -8.65 9.67 18.76
C LYS A 195 -8.52 9.67 20.28
N ALA A 196 -9.25 8.79 20.97
CA ALA A 196 -9.17 8.66 22.43
C ALA A 196 -7.76 8.26 22.90
N LYS A 197 -7.03 7.48 22.10
CA LYS A 197 -5.64 7.09 22.40
C LYS A 197 -4.62 8.16 22.02
N LEU A 198 -4.96 9.05 21.08
CA LEU A 198 -4.17 10.23 20.70
C LEU A 198 -4.31 11.37 21.71
N SER A 199 -5.51 11.64 22.21
CA SER A 199 -5.75 12.70 23.22
C SER A 199 -5.07 12.42 24.55
N GLY A 200 -4.80 11.16 24.88
CA GLY A 200 -3.98 10.79 26.03
C GLY A 200 -2.46 10.92 25.82
N ALA A 201 -2.00 11.34 24.63
CA ALA A 201 -0.60 11.63 24.35
C ALA A 201 -0.23 13.12 24.51
N ASP A 202 -1.22 14.02 24.56
CA ASP A 202 -1.04 15.46 24.85
C ASP A 202 -0.76 15.75 26.35
N GLU A 203 -0.81 14.74 27.22
CA GLU A 203 -0.64 14.87 28.69
C GLU A 203 0.72 14.36 29.23
N LEU A 204 1.72 14.12 28.36
CA LEU A 204 3.10 13.77 28.76
C LEU A 204 4.11 14.78 28.20
#